data_AF-A0AB39HHL2-F1
#
_entry.id   AF-A0AB39HHL2-F1
#
_cell.length_a   1.000
_cell.length_b   1.000
_cell.length_c   1.000
_cell.angle_alpha   90.00
_cell.angle_beta   90.00
_cell.angle_gamma   90.00
#
_symmetry.space_group_name_H-M   'P 1'
#
loop_
_entity.id
_entity.type
_entity.pdbx_description
1 polymer ?
#
loop_
_entity_poly.entity_id
_entity_poly.type
_entity_poly.pdbx_seq_one_letter_code
_entity_poly.pdbx_strand_id
1 'polypeptide(L)'
;MVETLKTQSVQEVHVSYDAANKLKRAFCDLRFREDNEWLNIREWLGNVVNDSLNDEAINTTQDFKSDDDQCALIIRGLPVDSNLCSTPYNGYVPPSKLPLTSAIHIGIYQLAQIGLISYQNENKGFLFRHVVPAFNALNEKSSHGSTFTFGHHVDNPDLPLACEPVTERIICSVLPLSSASNY
;
A
#
# COMPACT_ATOMS: atom_id res chain seq x y z
N MET A 1 13.82 -28.55 20.94
CA MET A 1 14.63 -27.38 20.55
C MET A 1 13.63 -26.27 20.25
N VAL A 2 13.74 -25.14 20.94
CA VAL A 2 12.96 -23.95 20.58
C VAL A 2 13.68 -23.34 19.38
N GLU A 3 13.07 -23.40 18.21
CA GLU A 3 13.55 -22.62 17.06
C GLU A 3 13.71 -21.18 17.49
N THR A 4 14.92 -20.67 17.40
CA THR A 4 15.20 -19.27 17.72
C THR A 4 14.50 -18.45 16.65
N LEU A 5 13.49 -17.66 17.04
CA LEU A 5 12.76 -16.79 16.11
C LEU A 5 13.78 -15.93 15.36
N LYS A 6 13.87 -16.13 14.04
CA LYS A 6 14.73 -15.35 13.16
C LYS A 6 14.20 -13.92 13.17
N THR A 7 14.96 -12.98 13.71
CA THR A 7 14.60 -11.56 13.69
C THR A 7 14.81 -11.02 12.29
N GLN A 8 13.72 -10.68 11.61
CA GLN A 8 13.76 -9.98 10.33
C GLN A 8 14.06 -8.50 10.55
N SER A 9 14.82 -7.89 9.64
CA SER A 9 15.16 -6.47 9.67
C SER A 9 14.27 -5.62 8.77
N VAL A 10 14.36 -4.30 8.96
CA VAL A 10 13.75 -3.32 8.05
C VAL A 10 14.86 -2.77 7.17
N GLN A 11 14.65 -2.80 5.86
CA GLN A 11 15.55 -2.21 4.88
C GLN A 11 15.08 -0.81 4.51
N GLU A 12 16.03 0.10 4.25
CA GLU A 12 15.73 1.48 3.89
C GLU A 12 16.62 1.94 2.72
N VAL A 13 16.01 2.62 1.74
CA VAL A 13 16.71 3.22 0.61
C VAL A 13 16.24 4.65 0.38
N HIS A 14 17.12 5.47 -0.20
CA HIS A 14 16.86 6.89 -0.44
C HIS A 14 16.87 7.21 -1.93
N VAL A 15 15.78 7.82 -2.39
CA VAL A 15 15.68 8.41 -3.71
C VAL A 15 16.37 9.77 -3.71
N SER A 16 17.30 9.97 -4.64
CA SER A 16 18.03 11.23 -4.78
C SER A 16 17.11 12.36 -5.25
N TYR A 17 17.50 13.61 -5.00
CA TYR A 17 16.76 14.78 -5.45
C TYR A 17 16.57 14.81 -6.98
N ASP A 18 17.60 14.42 -7.73
CA ASP A 18 17.55 14.36 -9.18
C ASP A 18 16.59 13.27 -9.69
N ALA A 19 16.61 12.08 -9.05
CA ALA A 19 15.67 11.01 -9.34
C ALA A 19 14.23 11.44 -9.05
N ALA A 20 13.98 12.07 -7.89
CA ALA A 20 12.68 12.60 -7.54
C ALA A 20 12.19 13.66 -8.54
N ASN A 21 13.08 14.52 -9.04
CA ASN A 21 12.73 15.49 -10.08
C ASN A 21 12.45 14.84 -11.45
N LYS A 22 13.16 13.78 -11.83
CA LYS A 22 12.87 13.02 -13.06
C LYS A 22 11.47 12.41 -12.99
N LEU A 23 11.16 11.72 -11.90
CA LEU A 23 9.83 11.14 -11.64
C LEU A 23 8.72 12.21 -11.68
N LYS A 24 8.95 13.33 -11.00
CA LYS A 24 8.02 14.45 -10.97
C LYS A 24 7.69 14.96 -12.37
N ARG A 25 8.72 15.20 -13.20
CA ARG A 25 8.56 15.68 -14.58
C ARG A 25 7.85 14.67 -15.47
N ALA A 26 8.09 13.38 -15.26
CA ALA A 26 7.48 12.33 -16.09
C ALA A 26 6.00 12.12 -15.79
N PHE A 27 5.57 12.27 -14.53
CA PHE A 27 4.22 11.86 -14.10
C PHE A 27 3.26 13.00 -13.75
N CYS A 28 3.72 14.25 -13.55
CA CYS A 28 2.85 15.33 -13.07
C CYS A 28 1.66 15.66 -13.98
N ASP A 29 1.75 15.34 -15.28
CA ASP A 29 0.73 15.67 -16.28
C ASP A 29 -0.20 14.51 -16.66
N LEU A 30 -0.07 13.34 -16.01
CA LEU A 30 -0.99 12.22 -16.24
C LEU A 30 -2.40 12.57 -15.75
N ARG A 31 -3.44 12.14 -16.49
CA ARG A 31 -4.84 12.49 -16.20
C ARG A 31 -5.81 11.31 -16.35
N PHE A 32 -5.32 10.09 -16.12
CA PHE A 32 -6.16 8.88 -16.15
C PHE A 32 -7.19 8.91 -15.03
N ARG A 33 -8.42 8.53 -15.36
CA ARG A 33 -9.57 8.60 -14.45
C ARG A 33 -9.94 7.24 -13.91
N GLU A 34 -9.87 6.22 -14.77
CA GLU A 34 -10.30 4.86 -14.46
C GLU A 34 -9.10 3.99 -14.10
N ASP A 35 -9.29 3.06 -13.16
CA ASP A 35 -8.23 2.15 -12.71
C ASP A 35 -7.65 1.30 -13.86
N ASN A 36 -8.48 0.92 -14.83
CA ASN A 36 -8.01 0.17 -16.01
C ASN A 36 -7.02 0.96 -16.87
N GLU A 37 -7.18 2.28 -16.97
CA GLU A 37 -6.23 3.12 -17.72
C GLU A 37 -4.85 3.10 -17.06
N TRP A 38 -4.83 3.18 -15.72
CA TRP A 38 -3.61 3.07 -14.92
C TRP A 38 -2.94 1.70 -15.06
N LEU A 39 -3.72 0.62 -14.98
CA LEU A 39 -3.21 -0.74 -15.12
C LEU A 39 -2.68 -1.01 -16.54
N ASN A 40 -3.28 -0.41 -17.57
CA ASN A 40 -2.83 -0.58 -18.97
C ASN A 40 -1.45 0.03 -19.22
N ILE A 41 -1.02 1.03 -18.44
CA ILE A 41 0.28 1.68 -18.60
C ILE A 41 1.31 1.27 -17.53
N ARG A 42 0.99 0.29 -16.67
CA ARG A 42 1.83 -0.10 -15.52
C ARG A 42 3.27 -0.44 -15.90
N GLU A 43 3.49 -1.07 -17.06
CA GLU A 43 4.82 -1.42 -17.55
C GLU A 43 5.65 -0.18 -17.87
N TRP A 44 5.02 0.80 -18.54
CA TRP A 44 5.66 2.08 -18.81
C TRP A 44 5.99 2.84 -17.51
N LEU A 45 5.07 2.83 -16.53
CA LEU A 45 5.31 3.43 -15.21
C LEU A 45 6.50 2.79 -14.50
N GLY A 46 6.58 1.45 -14.51
CA GLY A 46 7.70 0.70 -13.94
C GLY A 46 9.03 1.03 -14.62
N ASN A 47 9.05 1.12 -15.96
CA ASN A 47 10.25 1.48 -16.71
C ASN A 47 10.73 2.90 -16.40
N VAL A 48 9.82 3.88 -16.33
CA VAL A 48 10.18 5.26 -15.97
C VAL A 48 10.73 5.33 -14.54
N VAL A 49 10.19 4.55 -13.60
CA VAL A 49 10.73 4.44 -12.25
C VAL A 49 12.14 3.84 -12.28
N ASN A 50 12.32 2.72 -12.98
CA ASN A 50 13.62 2.07 -13.14
C ASN A 50 14.67 3.03 -13.71
N ASP A 51 14.36 3.72 -14.81
CA ASP A 51 15.28 4.68 -15.47
C ASP A 51 15.58 5.94 -14.62
N SER A 52 14.76 6.21 -13.60
CA SER A 52 14.90 7.40 -12.75
C SER A 52 15.73 7.15 -11.50
N LEU A 53 15.64 5.95 -10.92
CA LEU A 53 16.29 5.57 -9.67
C LEU A 53 17.77 5.20 -9.88
N ASN A 54 18.52 5.06 -8.78
CA ASN A 54 19.88 4.53 -8.82
C ASN A 54 19.87 3.00 -8.65
N ASP A 55 20.98 2.35 -9.00
CA ASP A 55 21.11 0.90 -8.94
C ASP A 55 20.81 0.32 -7.55
N GLU A 56 21.19 1.04 -6.48
CA GLU A 56 20.90 0.64 -5.10
C GLU A 56 19.40 0.51 -4.83
N ALA A 57 18.61 1.55 -5.15
CA ALA A 57 17.17 1.52 -4.96
C ALA A 57 16.47 0.52 -5.90
N ILE A 58 16.98 0.38 -7.12
CA ILE A 58 16.46 -0.60 -8.11
C ILE A 58 16.64 -2.02 -7.59
N ASN A 59 17.88 -2.41 -7.30
CA ASN A 59 18.22 -3.76 -6.85
C ASN A 59 17.50 -4.09 -5.54
N THR A 60 17.53 -3.16 -4.57
CA THR A 60 16.84 -3.34 -3.30
C THR A 60 15.33 -3.57 -3.48
N THR A 61 14.68 -2.79 -4.36
CA THR A 61 13.23 -2.93 -4.58
C THR A 61 12.89 -4.24 -5.29
N GLN A 62 13.72 -4.68 -6.24
CA GLN A 62 13.53 -5.93 -6.99
C GLN A 62 13.77 -7.16 -6.12
N ASP A 63 14.80 -7.13 -5.29
CA ASP A 63 15.23 -8.27 -4.47
C ASP A 63 14.34 -8.45 -3.23
N PHE A 64 13.66 -7.40 -2.77
CA PHE A 64 12.86 -7.40 -1.54
C PHE A 64 11.85 -8.56 -1.44
N LYS A 65 11.18 -8.91 -2.55
CA LYS A 65 10.20 -10.01 -2.57
C LYS A 65 10.81 -11.39 -2.25
N SER A 66 12.12 -11.54 -2.47
CA SER A 66 12.83 -12.81 -2.31
C SER A 66 13.78 -12.82 -1.10
N ASP A 67 13.80 -11.74 -0.31
CA ASP A 67 14.66 -11.61 0.85
C ASP A 67 13.91 -12.01 2.15
N ASP A 68 14.07 -13.26 2.56
CA ASP A 68 13.45 -13.80 3.78
C ASP A 68 13.95 -13.14 5.09
N ASP A 69 15.04 -12.36 5.02
CA ASP A 69 15.60 -11.62 6.17
C ASP A 69 14.97 -10.24 6.35
N GLN A 70 14.22 -9.72 5.37
CA GLN A 70 13.54 -8.42 5.47
C GLN A 70 12.03 -8.57 5.69
N CYS A 71 11.49 -7.80 6.62
CA CYS A 71 10.04 -7.73 6.86
C CYS A 71 9.38 -6.47 6.29
N ALA A 72 10.17 -5.44 5.99
CA ALA A 72 9.68 -4.19 5.41
C ALA A 72 10.79 -3.46 4.63
N LEU A 73 10.38 -2.77 3.56
CA LEU A 73 11.21 -1.85 2.79
C LEU A 73 10.67 -0.42 2.91
N ILE A 74 11.53 0.51 3.32
CA ILE A 74 11.24 1.94 3.37
C ILE A 74 11.96 2.63 2.22
N ILE A 75 11.19 3.21 1.30
CA ILE A 75 11.72 4.03 0.20
C ILE A 75 11.48 5.50 0.52
N ARG A 76 12.53 6.22 0.89
CA ARG A 76 12.45 7.65 1.25
C ARG A 76 12.72 8.56 0.06
N GLY A 77 12.15 9.75 0.07
CA GLY A 77 12.47 10.80 -0.92
C GLY A 77 11.68 10.74 -2.23
N LEU A 78 10.67 9.87 -2.32
CA LEU A 78 9.74 9.88 -3.46
C LEU A 78 8.97 11.22 -3.51
N PRO A 79 8.78 11.81 -4.70
CA PRO A 79 8.11 13.09 -4.83
C PRO A 79 6.59 12.94 -4.67
N VAL A 80 5.95 13.99 -4.17
CA VAL A 80 4.49 14.08 -4.02
C VAL A 80 3.91 15.18 -4.90
N ASP A 81 2.62 15.06 -5.24
CA ASP A 81 1.90 16.05 -6.04
C ASP A 81 2.06 17.46 -5.45
N SER A 82 2.37 18.44 -6.28
CA SER A 82 2.64 19.82 -5.82
C SER A 82 1.37 20.58 -5.46
N ASN A 83 0.22 20.15 -5.97
CA ASN A 83 -1.08 20.75 -5.70
C ASN A 83 -1.98 19.69 -5.06
N LEU A 84 -1.75 19.43 -3.78
CA LEU A 84 -2.58 18.52 -3.00
C LEU A 84 -3.95 19.12 -2.77
N CYS A 85 -5.00 18.34 -2.99
CA CYS A 85 -6.34 18.71 -2.54
C CYS A 85 -6.40 18.74 -1.00
N SER A 86 -7.40 19.42 -0.45
CA SER A 86 -7.70 19.30 0.97
C SER A 86 -7.92 17.83 1.35
N THR A 87 -7.53 17.45 2.57
CA THR A 87 -7.73 16.09 3.10
C THR A 87 -9.18 15.67 2.90
N PRO A 88 -9.44 14.55 2.19
CA PRO A 88 -10.80 14.14 1.84
C PRO A 88 -11.47 13.41 3.00
N TYR A 89 -12.00 14.15 3.97
CA TYR A 89 -12.74 13.58 5.11
C TYR A 89 -14.03 12.82 4.70
N ASN A 90 -14.38 12.82 3.41
CA ASN A 90 -15.44 12.03 2.79
C ASN A 90 -14.93 10.72 2.13
N GLY A 91 -13.65 10.40 2.27
CA GLY A 91 -13.08 9.07 2.08
C GLY A 91 -12.39 8.79 0.75
N TYR A 92 -12.68 9.51 -0.34
CA TYR A 92 -12.08 9.17 -1.65
C TYR A 92 -11.79 10.38 -2.54
N VAL A 93 -10.62 10.35 -3.17
CA VAL A 93 -10.18 11.29 -4.21
C VAL A 93 -9.78 10.51 -5.45
N PRO A 94 -10.27 10.88 -6.64
CA PRO A 94 -9.90 10.22 -7.89
C PRO A 94 -8.38 10.31 -8.15
N PRO A 95 -7.73 9.25 -8.67
CA PRO A 95 -6.31 9.23 -9.01
C PRO A 95 -5.87 10.38 -9.93
N SER A 96 -6.75 10.85 -10.81
CA SER A 96 -6.52 12.02 -11.67
C SER A 96 -6.19 13.32 -10.92
N LYS A 97 -6.50 13.41 -9.62
CA LYS A 97 -6.17 14.55 -8.75
C LYS A 97 -4.80 14.40 -8.07
N LEU A 98 -4.25 13.20 -8.04
CA LEU A 98 -2.96 12.86 -7.43
C LEU A 98 -2.10 12.01 -8.39
N PRO A 99 -1.93 12.46 -9.64
CA PRO A 99 -1.36 11.63 -10.71
C PRO A 99 0.09 11.21 -10.43
N LEU A 100 0.90 12.07 -9.81
CA LEU A 100 2.28 11.74 -9.50
C LEU A 100 2.35 10.61 -8.47
N THR A 101 1.59 10.75 -7.38
CA THR A 101 1.54 9.73 -6.32
C THR A 101 0.98 8.41 -6.84
N SER A 102 -0.09 8.44 -7.64
CA SER A 102 -0.69 7.24 -8.24
C SER A 102 0.28 6.51 -9.18
N ALA A 103 0.98 7.26 -10.04
CA ALA A 103 1.99 6.71 -10.95
C ALA A 103 3.15 6.05 -10.22
N ILE A 104 3.65 6.69 -9.16
CA ILE A 104 4.78 6.18 -8.36
C ILE A 104 4.42 4.87 -7.67
N HIS A 105 3.23 4.78 -7.05
CA HIS A 105 2.81 3.54 -6.41
C HIS A 105 2.84 2.38 -7.41
N ILE A 106 2.17 2.54 -8.55
CA ILE A 106 2.14 1.50 -9.58
C ILE A 106 3.54 1.17 -10.09
N GLY A 107 4.37 2.18 -10.36
CA GLY A 107 5.72 1.99 -10.86
C GLY A 107 6.63 1.23 -9.88
N ILE A 108 6.52 1.51 -8.57
CA ILE A 108 7.26 0.78 -7.53
C ILE A 108 6.78 -0.66 -7.40
N TYR A 109 5.46 -0.89 -7.40
CA TYR A 109 4.91 -2.26 -7.39
C TYR A 109 5.32 -3.05 -8.63
N GLN A 110 5.35 -2.42 -9.80
CA GLN A 110 5.84 -3.02 -11.04
C GLN A 110 7.34 -3.34 -10.96
N LEU A 111 8.15 -2.44 -10.40
CA LEU A 111 9.59 -2.64 -10.19
C LEU A 111 9.84 -3.82 -9.24
N ALA A 112 9.06 -3.93 -8.16
CA ALA A 112 9.11 -5.03 -7.21
C ALA A 112 8.50 -6.35 -7.73
N GLN A 113 7.92 -6.36 -8.94
CA GLN A 113 7.22 -7.51 -9.52
C GLN A 113 6.08 -8.04 -8.62
N ILE A 114 5.36 -7.11 -7.99
CA ILE A 114 4.21 -7.38 -7.14
C ILE A 114 2.94 -6.98 -7.87
N GLY A 115 2.00 -7.93 -7.99
CA GLY A 115 0.72 -7.71 -8.64
C GLY A 115 -0.18 -6.79 -7.82
N LEU A 116 -0.79 -5.82 -8.51
CA LEU A 116 -1.79 -4.93 -7.92
C LEU A 116 -3.17 -5.59 -7.94
N ILE A 117 -3.82 -5.64 -6.78
CA ILE A 117 -5.16 -6.20 -6.61
C ILE A 117 -6.03 -5.27 -5.76
N SER A 118 -7.33 -5.30 -5.99
CA SER A 118 -8.33 -4.68 -5.12
C SER A 118 -9.43 -5.69 -4.78
N TYR A 119 -10.01 -5.57 -3.60
CA TYR A 119 -11.13 -6.40 -3.17
C TYR A 119 -12.45 -5.66 -3.43
N GLN A 120 -13.41 -6.28 -4.11
CA GLN A 120 -14.69 -5.61 -4.44
C GLN A 120 -15.45 -5.09 -3.20
N ASN A 121 -15.35 -5.82 -2.08
CA ASN A 121 -16.02 -5.46 -0.83
C ASN A 121 -15.26 -4.38 -0.04
N GLU A 122 -14.02 -4.06 -0.41
CA GLU A 122 -13.22 -3.02 0.21
C GLU A 122 -13.08 -1.82 -0.73
N ASN A 123 -13.28 -0.59 -0.24
CA ASN A 123 -13.10 0.62 -1.05
C ASN A 123 -13.87 0.61 -2.39
N LYS A 124 -15.01 -0.12 -2.45
CA LYS A 124 -15.82 -0.35 -3.66
C LYS A 124 -15.04 -0.97 -4.83
N GLY A 125 -13.96 -1.69 -4.56
CA GLY A 125 -13.09 -2.28 -5.57
C GLY A 125 -12.17 -1.29 -6.28
N PHE A 126 -12.10 -0.02 -5.86
CA PHE A 126 -11.14 0.92 -6.44
C PHE A 126 -9.70 0.53 -6.08
N LEU A 127 -8.82 0.62 -7.07
CA LEU A 127 -7.39 0.31 -6.97
C LEU A 127 -6.67 1.19 -5.94
N PHE A 128 -7.05 2.47 -5.87
CA PHE A 128 -6.46 3.42 -4.95
C PHE A 128 -7.38 3.67 -3.75
N ARG A 129 -6.84 3.54 -2.54
CA ARG A 129 -7.54 3.87 -1.30
C ARG A 129 -6.84 5.00 -0.57
N HIS A 130 -7.62 5.97 -0.11
CA HIS A 130 -7.14 7.01 0.80
C HIS A 130 -7.30 6.54 2.23
N VAL A 131 -6.22 6.56 3.00
CA VAL A 131 -6.24 6.30 4.44
C VAL A 131 -6.25 7.65 5.14
N VAL A 132 -7.45 8.11 5.48
CA VAL A 132 -7.70 9.43 6.05
C VAL A 132 -8.77 9.33 7.12
N PRO A 133 -8.70 10.10 8.21
CA PRO A 133 -9.78 10.14 9.19
C PRO A 133 -11.08 10.59 8.51
N ALA A 134 -12.21 9.91 8.77
CA ALA A 134 -13.52 10.30 8.25
C ALA A 134 -14.45 10.73 9.38
N PHE A 135 -15.32 11.71 9.10
CA PHE A 135 -16.24 12.27 10.10
C PHE A 135 -17.15 11.22 10.75
N ASN A 136 -17.55 10.20 9.99
CA ASN A 136 -18.44 9.13 10.43
C ASN A 136 -17.71 7.92 11.05
N ALA A 137 -16.38 7.91 11.05
CA ALA A 137 -15.59 6.76 11.49
C ALA A 137 -14.79 7.02 12.77
N LEU A 138 -15.00 8.16 13.44
CA LEU A 138 -14.23 8.61 14.62
C LEU A 138 -13.95 7.51 15.65
N ASN A 139 -14.98 6.70 15.96
CA ASN A 139 -14.96 5.64 16.98
C ASN A 139 -14.78 4.24 16.39
N GLU A 140 -14.34 4.13 15.14
CA GLU A 140 -14.04 2.85 14.50
C GLU A 140 -12.56 2.47 14.64
N LYS A 141 -12.27 1.17 14.63
CA LYS A 141 -10.92 0.65 14.40
C LYS A 141 -10.78 0.32 12.93
N SER A 142 -10.65 1.35 12.11
CA SER A 142 -10.56 1.24 10.65
C SER A 142 -9.55 2.25 10.11
N SER A 143 -9.26 2.18 8.81
CA SER A 143 -8.43 3.18 8.11
C SER A 143 -8.96 4.61 8.17
N HIS A 144 -10.22 4.78 8.58
CA HIS A 144 -10.87 6.07 8.74
C HIS A 144 -11.07 6.47 10.20
N GLY A 145 -10.76 5.58 11.14
CA GLY A 145 -10.84 5.83 12.57
C GLY A 145 -9.72 6.71 13.08
N SER A 146 -9.94 7.38 14.22
CA SER A 146 -8.93 8.26 14.81
C SER A 146 -8.87 8.23 16.34
N THR A 147 -9.94 7.88 17.04
CA THR A 147 -9.95 7.90 18.52
C THR A 147 -9.22 6.72 19.13
N PHE A 148 -9.31 5.54 18.51
CA PHE A 148 -8.75 4.31 19.04
C PHE A 148 -7.42 3.95 18.38
N THR A 149 -6.50 3.40 19.17
CA THR A 149 -5.27 2.80 18.64
C THR A 149 -5.61 1.68 17.67
N PHE A 150 -5.02 1.76 16.48
CA PHE A 150 -5.12 0.71 15.48
C PHE A 150 -4.09 -0.38 15.81
N GLY A 151 -4.57 -1.58 16.15
CA GLY A 151 -3.73 -2.69 16.61
C GLY A 151 -2.94 -3.32 15.46
N HIS A 152 -1.94 -4.14 15.81
CA HIS A 152 -1.22 -4.96 14.83
C HIS A 152 -2.19 -5.93 14.14
N HIS A 153 -2.13 -5.97 12.80
CA HIS A 153 -2.91 -6.87 11.98
C HIS A 153 -2.20 -7.06 10.64
N VAL A 154 -2.54 -8.14 9.95
CA VAL A 154 -2.30 -8.30 8.51
C VAL A 154 -3.56 -7.83 7.80
N ASP A 155 -3.42 -7.20 6.64
CA ASP A 155 -4.59 -6.78 5.85
C ASP A 155 -5.37 -8.00 5.35
N ASN A 156 -6.71 -7.94 5.50
CA ASN A 156 -7.65 -8.99 5.07
C ASN A 156 -7.24 -10.42 5.50
N PRO A 157 -7.01 -10.67 6.81
CA PRO A 157 -6.48 -11.95 7.29
C PRO A 157 -7.48 -13.10 7.15
N ASP A 158 -8.76 -12.78 6.94
CA ASP A 158 -9.85 -13.72 6.70
C ASP A 158 -9.95 -14.17 5.23
N LEU A 159 -9.30 -13.46 4.30
CA LEU A 159 -9.31 -13.79 2.89
C LEU A 159 -8.10 -14.65 2.52
N PRO A 160 -8.30 -15.69 1.69
CA PRO A 160 -7.17 -16.43 1.15
C PRO A 160 -6.37 -15.52 0.21
N LEU A 161 -5.09 -15.34 0.48
CA LEU A 161 -4.11 -14.85 -0.49
C LEU A 161 -4.11 -15.88 -1.64
N ALA A 162 -4.61 -15.52 -2.82
CA ALA A 162 -5.04 -16.49 -3.83
C ALA A 162 -4.02 -17.63 -4.15
N CYS A 163 -4.58 -18.83 -4.41
CA CYS A 163 -4.00 -20.13 -4.81
C CYS A 163 -3.81 -21.20 -3.72
N GLU A 164 -4.13 -20.95 -2.45
CA GLU A 164 -4.25 -22.03 -1.48
C GLU A 164 -5.60 -22.75 -1.63
N PRO A 165 -5.65 -24.09 -1.74
CA PRO A 165 -6.90 -24.81 -1.57
C PRO A 165 -7.41 -24.51 -0.17
N VAL A 166 -8.57 -23.86 -0.06
CA VAL A 166 -9.21 -23.55 1.22
C VAL A 166 -9.65 -24.87 1.85
N THR A 167 -8.78 -25.48 2.64
CA THR A 167 -9.09 -26.73 3.34
C THR A 167 -9.67 -26.46 4.72
N GLU A 168 -9.21 -25.43 5.43
CA GLU A 168 -9.67 -25.12 6.79
C GLU A 168 -9.59 -23.60 7.07
N ARG A 169 -10.73 -22.96 7.39
CA ARG A 169 -10.76 -21.57 7.83
C ARG A 169 -10.31 -21.51 9.29
N ILE A 170 -9.10 -21.05 9.57
CA ILE A 170 -8.69 -20.71 10.93
C ILE A 170 -9.12 -19.28 11.20
N ILE A 171 -10.32 -19.12 11.76
CA ILE A 171 -10.74 -17.84 12.33
C ILE A 171 -9.89 -17.62 13.58
N CYS A 172 -9.10 -16.56 13.62
CA CYS A 172 -8.50 -16.09 14.87
C CYS A 172 -9.65 -15.72 15.81
N SER A 173 -9.83 -16.52 16.87
CA SER A 173 -10.92 -16.38 17.83
C SER A 173 -10.89 -15.01 18.49
N VAL A 174 -11.91 -14.20 18.22
CA VAL A 174 -12.27 -13.08 19.09
C VAL A 174 -12.55 -13.67 20.48
N LEU A 175 -11.83 -13.21 21.50
CA LEU A 175 -12.10 -13.54 22.89
C LEU A 175 -13.60 -13.38 23.18
N PRO A 176 -14.27 -14.37 23.81
CA PRO A 176 -15.67 -14.23 24.16
C PRO A 176 -15.83 -13.05 25.10
N LEU A 177 -16.71 -12.12 24.72
CA LEU A 177 -17.31 -11.16 25.64
C LEU A 177 -17.87 -11.97 26.81
N SER A 178 -17.26 -11.82 27.98
CA SER A 178 -17.81 -12.30 29.23
C SER A 178 -19.24 -11.77 29.33
N SER A 179 -20.20 -12.67 29.33
CA SER A 179 -21.59 -12.37 29.69
C SER A 179 -21.62 -11.81 31.11
N ALA A 180 -21.80 -10.50 31.22
CA ALA A 180 -22.26 -9.87 32.44
C ALA A 180 -23.73 -10.26 32.63
N SER A 181 -23.97 -11.32 33.41
CA SER A 181 -25.29 -11.59 33.97
C SER A 181 -25.35 -10.94 35.35
N ASN A 182 -26.02 -9.78 35.41
CA ASN A 182 -26.62 -9.27 36.63
C ASN A 182 -28.12 -9.57 36.56
N TYR A 183 -28.60 -10.22 37.62
CA TYR A 183 -29.98 -10.60 37.96
C TYR A 183 -30.58 -11.82 37.26
#